data_AF-A0A317UB36-F1
#
_entry.id   AF-A0A317UB36-F1
#
_cell.length_a   1.000
_cell.length_b   1.000
_cell.length_c   1.000
_cell.angle_alpha   90.00
_cell.angle_beta   90.00
_cell.angle_gamma   90.00
#
_symmetry.space_group_name_H-M   'P 1'
#
loop_
_entity.id
_entity.type
_entity.pdbx_description
1 polymer ?
#
loop_
_entity_poly.entity_id
_entity_poly.type
_entity_poly.pdbx_seq_one_letter_code
_entity_poly.pdbx_strand_id
1 'polypeptide(L)'
;MLHLPTDGMPAFGEYSRMLPEGLRLFATYVMAHHTYLNGEIWSAYGMGKAALFMADRSYPISMTYIHCMMAVCAINRKHKQEAQEEMLRSWELAKMDGFLEPFIEHHGLLRGLIEACIRNRDPEAYQRITEGVISFSRGWMALHNPENRRKVTGELSTMEFSIAMLASGGWTNKEIGEHLGISINTVKHYLTDIFCKLNVKKRDELKKFMLK
;
A
#
# COMPACT_ATOMS: atom_id res chain seq x y z
N MET A 1 -13.71 3.17 6.26
CA MET A 1 -15.19 3.07 6.23
C MET A 1 -15.64 2.08 5.13
N LEU A 2 -15.01 0.89 5.04
CA LEU A 2 -15.25 -0.13 4.00
C LEU A 2 -15.61 -1.52 4.60
N HIS A 3 -15.92 -1.58 5.89
CA HIS A 3 -16.15 -2.83 6.63
C HIS A 3 -17.58 -2.95 7.19
N LEU A 4 -18.51 -2.11 6.73
CA LEU A 4 -19.91 -2.19 7.17
C LEU A 4 -20.66 -3.25 6.36
N PRO A 5 -21.60 -3.99 6.98
CA PRO A 5 -22.43 -4.95 6.27
C PRO A 5 -23.27 -4.25 5.20
N THR A 6 -23.33 -4.84 4.02
CA THR A 6 -24.08 -4.32 2.85
C THR A 6 -25.44 -5.01 2.68
N ASP A 7 -25.96 -5.65 3.73
CA ASP A 7 -27.19 -6.42 3.65
C ASP A 7 -28.37 -5.53 3.22
N GLY A 8 -29.04 -5.93 2.13
CA GLY A 8 -30.18 -5.20 1.54
C GLY A 8 -29.80 -4.04 0.63
N MET A 9 -28.50 -3.75 0.42
CA MET A 9 -28.07 -2.82 -0.61
C MET A 9 -27.98 -3.52 -1.97
N PRO A 10 -28.45 -2.88 -3.05
CA PRO A 10 -28.31 -3.41 -4.40
C PRO A 10 -26.83 -3.48 -4.84
N ALA A 11 -26.55 -4.25 -5.90
CA ALA A 11 -25.20 -4.49 -6.34
C ALA A 11 -24.48 -3.16 -6.66
N PHE A 12 -23.32 -2.93 -6.04
CA PHE A 12 -22.55 -1.68 -6.17
C PHE A 12 -22.29 -1.28 -7.64
N GLY A 13 -22.13 -2.27 -8.53
CA GLY A 13 -21.98 -2.06 -9.97
C GLY A 13 -23.18 -1.41 -10.67
N GLU A 14 -24.41 -1.58 -10.15
CA GLU A 14 -25.62 -1.02 -10.76
C GLU A 14 -25.73 0.50 -10.52
N TYR A 15 -25.40 0.96 -9.32
CA TYR A 15 -25.51 2.37 -8.92
C TYR A 15 -24.28 3.19 -9.31
N SER A 16 -23.10 2.55 -9.35
CA SER A 16 -21.86 3.24 -9.74
C SER A 16 -21.97 3.90 -11.12
N ARG A 17 -22.70 3.33 -12.08
CA ARG A 17 -22.90 3.92 -13.41
C ARG A 17 -23.61 5.28 -13.37
N MET A 18 -24.43 5.52 -12.36
CA MET A 18 -25.20 6.76 -12.21
C MET A 18 -24.39 7.89 -11.55
N LEU A 19 -23.23 7.58 -10.98
CA LEU A 19 -22.39 8.57 -10.32
C LEU A 19 -21.72 9.51 -11.34
N PRO A 20 -21.40 10.76 -10.97
CA PRO A 20 -20.48 11.61 -11.70
C PRO A 20 -19.13 10.90 -11.95
N GLU A 21 -18.47 11.21 -13.06
CA GLU A 21 -17.27 10.49 -13.52
C GLU A 21 -16.17 10.36 -12.47
N GLY A 22 -15.83 11.44 -11.76
CA GLY A 22 -14.84 11.39 -10.69
C GLY A 22 -15.21 10.40 -9.57
N LEU A 23 -16.49 10.33 -9.19
CA LEU A 23 -16.97 9.37 -8.20
C LEU A 23 -17.03 7.94 -8.77
N ARG A 24 -17.27 7.78 -10.07
CA ARG A 24 -17.13 6.46 -10.73
C ARG A 24 -15.71 5.94 -10.68
N LEU A 25 -14.73 6.80 -10.96
CA LEU A 25 -13.32 6.44 -10.86
C LEU A 25 -12.95 6.02 -9.43
N PHE A 26 -13.41 6.77 -8.42
CA PHE A 26 -13.19 6.39 -7.03
C PHE A 26 -13.88 5.07 -6.67
N ALA A 27 -15.12 4.86 -7.13
CA ALA A 27 -15.82 3.60 -6.98
C ALA A 27 -15.06 2.44 -7.65
N THR A 28 -14.47 2.65 -8.83
CA THR A 28 -13.62 1.65 -9.49
C THR A 28 -12.36 1.34 -8.68
N TYR A 29 -11.72 2.33 -8.06
CA TYR A 29 -10.64 2.09 -7.10
C TYR A 29 -11.08 1.17 -5.96
N VAL A 30 -12.22 1.46 -5.32
CA VAL A 30 -12.75 0.66 -4.21
C VAL A 30 -13.01 -0.78 -4.65
N MET A 31 -13.61 -0.96 -5.84
CA MET A 31 -13.84 -2.30 -6.40
C MET A 31 -12.52 -3.01 -6.73
N ALA A 32 -11.55 -2.32 -7.34
CA ALA A 32 -10.24 -2.90 -7.64
C ALA A 32 -9.49 -3.31 -6.36
N HIS A 33 -9.59 -2.52 -5.30
CA HIS A 33 -9.04 -2.87 -4.00
C HIS A 33 -9.72 -4.12 -3.42
N HIS A 34 -11.04 -4.22 -3.47
CA HIS A 34 -11.76 -5.44 -3.07
C HIS A 34 -11.34 -6.68 -3.89
N THR A 35 -11.27 -6.54 -5.22
CA THR A 35 -10.80 -7.60 -6.13
C THR A 35 -9.36 -8.02 -5.82
N TYR A 36 -8.48 -7.07 -5.49
CA TYR A 36 -7.11 -7.36 -5.04
C TYR A 36 -7.10 -8.17 -3.73
N LEU A 37 -7.93 -7.81 -2.74
CA LEU A 37 -8.02 -8.54 -1.47
C LEU A 37 -8.52 -9.98 -1.65
N ASN A 38 -9.30 -10.24 -2.71
CA ASN A 38 -9.72 -11.60 -3.10
C ASN A 38 -8.61 -12.38 -3.86
N GLY A 39 -7.43 -11.79 -4.07
CA GLY A 39 -6.29 -12.40 -4.74
C GLY A 39 -6.29 -12.24 -6.27
N GLU A 40 -7.29 -11.57 -6.84
CA GLU A 40 -7.44 -11.36 -8.28
C GLU A 40 -6.62 -10.15 -8.78
N ILE A 41 -5.29 -10.23 -8.60
CA ILE A 41 -4.39 -9.09 -8.79
C ILE A 41 -4.42 -8.52 -10.22
N TRP A 42 -4.50 -9.39 -11.24
CA TRP A 42 -4.57 -8.97 -12.64
C TRP A 42 -5.90 -8.28 -12.98
N SER A 43 -7.01 -8.80 -12.46
CA SER A 43 -8.33 -8.19 -12.61
C SER A 43 -8.34 -6.79 -12.00
N ALA A 44 -7.86 -6.66 -10.75
CA ALA A 44 -7.75 -5.37 -10.06
C ALA A 44 -6.90 -4.34 -10.84
N TYR A 45 -5.74 -4.77 -11.34
CA TYR A 45 -4.89 -3.91 -12.17
C TYR A 45 -5.58 -3.49 -13.48
N GLY A 46 -6.24 -4.45 -14.15
CA GLY A 46 -6.98 -4.20 -15.38
C GLY A 46 -8.14 -3.21 -15.21
N MET A 47 -8.86 -3.30 -14.08
CA MET A 47 -9.93 -2.36 -13.74
C MET A 47 -9.41 -0.93 -13.64
N GLY A 48 -8.30 -0.71 -12.92
CA GLY A 48 -7.68 0.61 -12.81
C GLY A 48 -7.23 1.15 -14.16
N LYS A 49 -6.55 0.31 -14.96
CA LYS A 49 -6.06 0.70 -16.30
C LYS A 49 -7.21 1.06 -17.25
N ALA A 50 -8.28 0.27 -17.28
CA ALA A 50 -9.45 0.55 -18.10
C ALA A 50 -10.16 1.84 -17.66
N ALA A 51 -10.31 2.06 -16.36
CA ALA A 51 -10.92 3.28 -15.82
C ALA A 51 -10.14 4.55 -16.20
N LEU A 52 -8.81 4.51 -16.09
CA LEU A 52 -7.97 5.64 -16.50
C LEU A 52 -8.00 5.85 -18.02
N PHE A 53 -8.02 4.78 -18.81
CA PHE A 53 -8.09 4.86 -20.27
C PHE A 53 -9.41 5.48 -20.75
N MET A 54 -10.52 5.19 -20.05
CA MET A 54 -11.85 5.69 -20.41
C MET A 54 -12.18 7.06 -19.80
N ALA A 55 -11.30 7.64 -18.99
CA ALA A 55 -11.56 8.93 -18.36
C ALA A 55 -11.39 10.07 -19.36
N ASP A 56 -12.41 10.91 -19.50
CA ASP A 56 -12.40 12.07 -20.41
C ASP A 56 -11.74 13.30 -19.78
N ARG A 57 -11.68 13.33 -18.44
CA ARG A 57 -11.15 14.46 -17.66
C ARG A 57 -10.20 13.97 -16.56
N SER A 58 -9.36 14.88 -16.08
CA SER A 58 -8.53 14.62 -14.92
C SER A 58 -9.34 14.77 -13.62
N TYR A 59 -9.31 13.72 -12.80
CA TYR A 59 -9.88 13.70 -11.45
C TYR A 59 -8.77 13.31 -10.46
N PRO A 60 -7.91 14.26 -10.03
CA PRO A 60 -6.67 13.96 -9.33
C PRO A 60 -6.85 13.06 -8.11
N ILE A 61 -7.84 13.31 -7.24
CA ILE A 61 -8.11 12.47 -6.06
C ILE A 61 -8.34 11.01 -6.47
N SER A 62 -9.31 10.74 -7.34
CA SER A 62 -9.66 9.38 -7.76
C SER A 62 -8.53 8.70 -8.52
N MET A 63 -7.85 9.45 -9.41
CA MET A 63 -6.75 8.92 -10.21
C MET A 63 -5.52 8.61 -9.35
N THR A 64 -5.23 9.40 -8.32
CA THR A 64 -4.18 9.12 -7.33
C THR A 64 -4.41 7.76 -6.67
N TYR A 65 -5.64 7.51 -6.19
CA TYR A 65 -6.01 6.22 -5.59
C TYR A 65 -5.93 5.05 -6.58
N ILE A 66 -6.38 5.23 -7.84
CA ILE A 66 -6.26 4.20 -8.86
C ILE A 66 -4.79 3.87 -9.15
N HIS A 67 -3.93 4.87 -9.35
CA HIS A 67 -2.50 4.66 -9.57
C HIS A 67 -1.82 3.99 -8.36
N CYS A 68 -2.19 4.37 -7.13
CA CYS A 68 -1.73 3.66 -5.92
C CYS A 68 -2.12 2.18 -5.96
N MET A 69 -3.37 1.87 -6.29
CA MET A 69 -3.85 0.49 -6.37
C MET A 69 -3.14 -0.30 -7.48
N MET A 70 -2.93 0.31 -8.64
CA MET A 70 -2.15 -0.29 -9.73
C MET A 70 -0.70 -0.56 -9.32
N ALA A 71 -0.07 0.34 -8.56
CA ALA A 71 1.26 0.14 -8.01
C ALA A 71 1.32 -1.04 -7.02
N VAL A 72 0.32 -1.15 -6.12
CA VAL A 72 0.15 -2.30 -5.21
C VAL A 72 0.01 -3.61 -6.00
N CYS A 73 -0.79 -3.64 -7.07
CA CYS A 73 -0.93 -4.81 -7.91
C CYS A 73 0.38 -5.19 -8.62
N ALA A 74 1.09 -4.20 -9.18
CA ALA A 74 2.34 -4.41 -9.90
C ALA A 74 3.46 -4.93 -8.97
N ILE A 75 3.59 -4.40 -7.75
CA ILE A 75 4.61 -4.87 -6.81
C ILE A 75 4.33 -6.27 -6.28
N ASN A 76 3.06 -6.64 -6.09
CA ASN A 76 2.69 -8.03 -5.74
C ASN A 76 3.04 -9.02 -6.86
N ARG A 77 3.03 -8.57 -8.11
CA ARG A 77 3.50 -9.32 -9.28
C ARG A 77 5.03 -9.28 -9.45
N LYS A 78 5.77 -8.63 -8.53
CA LYS A 78 7.22 -8.37 -8.60
C LYS A 78 7.67 -7.57 -9.83
N HIS A 79 6.77 -6.83 -10.47
CA HIS A 79 7.10 -5.95 -11.60
C HIS A 79 7.58 -4.58 -11.07
N LYS A 80 8.83 -4.53 -10.60
CA LYS A 80 9.36 -3.37 -9.85
C LYS A 80 9.26 -2.05 -10.61
N GLN A 81 9.67 -2.05 -11.88
CA GLN A 81 9.67 -0.84 -12.71
C GLN A 81 8.25 -0.31 -12.92
N GLU A 82 7.32 -1.18 -13.34
CA GLU A 82 5.90 -0.83 -13.50
C GLU A 82 5.31 -0.28 -12.20
N ALA A 83 5.63 -0.91 -11.06
CA ALA A 83 5.15 -0.45 -9.75
C ALA A 83 5.69 0.94 -9.37
N GLN A 84 6.97 1.22 -9.66
CA GLN A 84 7.57 2.53 -9.42
C GLN A 84 6.98 3.61 -10.33
N GLU A 85 6.72 3.29 -11.60
CA GLU A 85 6.09 4.22 -12.54
C GLU A 85 4.67 4.60 -12.09
N GLU A 86 3.83 3.63 -11.72
CA GLU A 86 2.49 3.92 -11.21
C GLU A 86 2.52 4.68 -9.88
N MET A 87 3.45 4.32 -8.98
CA MET A 87 3.65 5.04 -7.72
C MET A 87 4.02 6.51 -7.96
N LEU A 88 4.92 6.79 -8.92
CA LEU A 88 5.31 8.16 -9.25
C LEU A 88 4.20 8.93 -9.94
N ARG A 89 3.38 8.31 -10.80
CA ARG A 89 2.19 8.96 -11.37
C ARG A 89 1.19 9.38 -10.28
N SER A 90 0.95 8.49 -9.32
CA SER A 90 0.14 8.82 -8.15
C SER A 90 0.72 9.99 -7.36
N TRP A 91 2.04 9.97 -7.10
CA TRP A 91 2.73 11.04 -6.39
C TRP A 91 2.63 12.40 -7.10
N GLU A 92 2.83 12.44 -8.41
CA GLU A 92 2.78 13.67 -9.20
C GLU A 92 1.40 14.35 -9.15
N LEU A 93 0.31 13.56 -9.11
CA LEU A 93 -1.05 14.06 -8.96
C LEU A 93 -1.33 14.62 -7.56
N ALA A 94 -0.68 14.08 -6.53
CA ALA A 94 -1.02 14.34 -5.13
C ALA A 94 -0.14 15.42 -4.47
N LYS A 95 1.11 15.56 -4.91
CA LYS A 95 2.15 16.33 -4.20
C LYS A 95 1.84 17.83 -4.07
N MET A 96 1.16 18.43 -5.05
CA MET A 96 0.90 19.89 -5.06
C MET A 96 -0.11 20.30 -4.00
N ASP A 97 -1.10 19.44 -3.74
CA ASP A 97 -2.16 19.69 -2.77
C ASP A 97 -1.82 19.16 -1.37
N GLY A 98 -0.64 18.53 -1.20
CA GLY A 98 -0.26 17.87 0.04
C GLY A 98 -1.17 16.67 0.38
N PHE A 99 -1.78 16.04 -0.63
CA PHE A 99 -2.73 14.95 -0.45
C PHE A 99 -2.00 13.63 -0.17
N LEU A 100 -1.74 13.34 1.12
CA LEU A 100 -0.88 12.23 1.53
C LEU A 100 -1.63 10.95 1.92
N GLU A 101 -2.95 11.05 2.11
CA GLU A 101 -3.84 10.01 2.61
C GLU A 101 -3.75 8.70 1.82
N PRO A 102 -3.72 8.68 0.46
CA PRO A 102 -3.61 7.44 -0.30
C PRO A 102 -2.33 6.66 0.05
N PHE A 103 -1.22 7.36 0.29
CA PHE A 103 0.07 6.74 0.61
C PHE A 103 0.12 6.24 2.05
N ILE A 104 -0.52 6.96 2.97
CA ILE A 104 -0.64 6.57 4.38
C ILE A 104 -1.51 5.30 4.50
N GLU A 105 -2.68 5.31 3.86
CA GLU A 105 -3.66 4.22 3.92
C GLU A 105 -3.14 2.94 3.27
N HIS A 106 -2.34 3.05 2.20
CA HIS A 106 -1.83 1.91 1.44
C HIS A 106 -0.38 1.56 1.75
N HIS A 107 0.30 2.25 2.69
CA HIS A 107 1.74 2.09 2.96
C HIS A 107 2.17 0.62 3.06
N GLY A 108 1.44 -0.18 3.84
CA GLY A 108 1.74 -1.59 4.01
C GLY A 108 1.60 -2.43 2.73
N LEU A 109 0.60 -2.13 1.91
CA LEU A 109 0.36 -2.81 0.64
C LEU A 109 1.36 -2.39 -0.45
N LEU A 110 1.90 -1.18 -0.34
CA LEU A 110 2.90 -0.63 -1.26
C LEU A 110 4.29 -1.27 -1.09
N ARG A 111 4.50 -2.13 -0.07
CA ARG A 111 5.69 -3.00 0.08
C ARG A 111 7.01 -2.26 -0.21
N GLY A 112 7.25 -1.11 0.44
CA GLY A 112 8.49 -0.38 0.28
C GLY A 112 8.56 0.61 -0.89
N LEU A 113 7.50 0.77 -1.69
CA LEU A 113 7.51 1.72 -2.81
C LEU A 113 7.64 3.18 -2.35
N ILE A 114 7.05 3.53 -1.20
CA ILE A 114 7.22 4.87 -0.61
C ILE A 114 8.68 5.11 -0.25
N GLU A 115 9.30 4.15 0.44
CA GLU A 115 10.73 4.19 0.79
C GLU A 115 11.63 4.26 -0.46
N ALA A 116 11.28 3.54 -1.52
CA ALA A 116 12.05 3.49 -2.76
C ALA A 116 11.93 4.77 -3.60
N CYS A 117 10.71 5.31 -3.75
CA CYS A 117 10.42 6.39 -4.69
C CYS A 117 10.49 7.79 -4.06
N ILE A 118 10.15 7.91 -2.78
CA ILE A 118 9.85 9.21 -2.14
C ILE A 118 10.93 9.61 -1.14
N ARG A 119 11.47 8.67 -0.34
CA ARG A 119 12.44 8.96 0.75
C ARG A 119 13.55 9.94 0.38
N ASN A 120 14.18 9.74 -0.78
CA ASN A 120 15.28 10.59 -1.24
C ASN A 120 14.81 11.73 -2.17
N ARG A 121 13.61 11.61 -2.76
CA ARG A 121 13.05 12.58 -3.71
C ARG A 121 12.40 13.75 -2.99
N ASP A 122 11.66 13.45 -1.92
CA ASP A 122 10.97 14.43 -1.07
C ASP A 122 11.04 13.94 0.40
N PRO A 123 12.14 14.23 1.11
CA PRO A 123 12.33 13.78 2.49
C PRO A 123 11.29 14.34 3.46
N GLU A 124 10.81 15.56 3.23
CA GLU A 124 9.79 16.19 4.09
C GLU A 124 8.45 15.47 3.95
N ALA A 125 8.01 15.22 2.71
CA ALA A 125 6.81 14.43 2.48
C ALA A 125 6.95 13.01 3.03
N TYR A 126 8.12 12.36 2.85
CA TYR A 126 8.38 11.03 3.40
C TYR A 126 8.24 11.00 4.93
N GLN A 127 8.73 12.03 5.63
CA GLN A 127 8.56 12.16 7.06
C GLN A 127 7.08 12.30 7.44
N ARG A 128 6.34 13.20 6.78
CA ARG A 128 4.90 13.38 7.05
C ARG A 128 4.08 12.12 6.79
N ILE A 129 4.39 11.38 5.71
CA ILE A 129 3.76 10.07 5.43
C ILE A 129 4.07 9.09 6.56
N THR A 130 5.33 9.02 7.01
CA THR A 130 5.75 8.12 8.09
C THR A 130 5.03 8.41 9.40
N GLU A 131 4.90 9.69 9.78
CA GLU A 131 4.14 10.12 10.95
C GLU A 131 2.65 9.78 10.81
N GLY A 132 2.08 10.02 9.62
CA GLY A 132 0.72 9.64 9.26
C GLY A 132 0.45 8.14 9.39
N VAL A 133 1.36 7.29 8.90
CA VAL A 133 1.26 5.82 9.00
C VAL A 133 1.28 5.35 10.45
N ILE A 134 2.14 5.93 11.29
CA ILE A 134 2.18 5.62 12.72
C ILE A 134 0.85 6.01 13.39
N SER A 135 0.32 7.19 13.08
CA SER A 135 -0.99 7.63 13.61
C SER A 135 -2.14 6.74 13.15
N PHE A 136 -2.22 6.47 11.84
CA PHE A 136 -3.24 5.64 11.21
C PHE A 136 -3.23 4.22 11.77
N SER A 137 -2.06 3.58 11.82
CA SER A 137 -1.92 2.20 12.30
C SER A 137 -2.34 2.02 13.76
N ARG A 138 -2.05 2.98 14.63
CA ARG A 138 -2.55 2.99 16.02
C ARG A 138 -4.08 3.02 16.06
N GLY A 139 -4.70 3.88 15.27
CA GLY A 139 -6.16 3.98 15.17
C GLY A 139 -6.80 2.70 14.63
N TRP A 140 -6.25 2.14 13.54
CA TRP A 140 -6.76 0.92 12.92
C TRP A 140 -6.70 -0.29 13.87
N MET A 141 -5.60 -0.45 14.61
CA MET A 141 -5.44 -1.54 15.58
C MET A 141 -6.36 -1.44 16.78
N ALA A 142 -6.60 -0.23 17.30
CA ALA A 142 -7.52 -0.02 18.41
C ALA A 142 -8.94 -0.51 18.09
N LEU A 143 -9.33 -0.43 16.81
CA LEU A 143 -10.63 -0.85 16.28
C LEU A 143 -10.68 -2.34 15.89
N HIS A 144 -9.64 -2.88 15.24
CA HIS A 144 -9.74 -4.18 14.55
C HIS A 144 -8.96 -5.33 15.20
N ASN A 145 -8.06 -5.06 16.16
CA ASN A 145 -7.21 -6.11 16.70
C ASN A 145 -7.00 -5.97 18.23
N PRO A 146 -8.07 -6.13 19.03
CA PRO A 146 -8.01 -5.89 20.48
C PRO A 146 -7.07 -6.84 21.21
N GLU A 147 -6.91 -8.08 20.73
CA GLU A 147 -6.07 -9.16 21.28
C GLU A 147 -4.57 -8.99 20.94
N ASN A 148 -4.25 -8.52 19.73
CA ASN A 148 -2.88 -8.38 19.21
C ASN A 148 -2.37 -6.93 19.22
N ARG A 149 -2.96 -6.10 20.08
CA ARG A 149 -2.77 -4.63 20.24
C ARG A 149 -1.31 -4.13 20.30
N ARG A 150 -0.30 -5.01 20.36
CA ARG A 150 1.10 -4.65 20.65
C ARG A 150 2.17 -5.05 19.63
N LYS A 151 1.98 -5.99 18.70
CA LYS A 151 3.17 -6.72 18.20
C LYS A 151 3.88 -6.20 16.94
N VAL A 152 3.37 -5.24 16.16
CA VAL A 152 4.02 -4.92 14.87
C VAL A 152 4.16 -3.43 14.60
N THR A 153 3.04 -2.69 14.56
CA THR A 153 3.06 -1.27 14.12
C THR A 153 3.50 -0.29 15.20
N GLY A 154 3.61 -0.73 16.45
CA GLY A 154 4.20 0.04 17.55
C GLY A 154 5.68 -0.27 17.82
N GLU A 155 6.17 -1.41 17.32
CA GLU A 155 7.56 -1.88 17.58
C GLU A 155 8.48 -1.67 16.38
N LEU A 156 7.93 -1.74 15.17
CA LEU A 156 8.67 -1.49 13.93
C LEU A 156 8.47 -0.06 13.45
N SER A 157 9.55 0.56 12.99
CA SER A 157 9.49 1.73 12.11
C SER A 157 8.84 1.38 10.78
N THR A 158 8.41 2.40 10.01
CA THR A 158 7.84 2.21 8.67
C THR A 158 8.80 1.50 7.72
N MET A 159 10.10 1.82 7.79
CA MET A 159 11.14 1.14 7.02
C MET A 159 11.27 -0.35 7.41
N GLU A 160 11.31 -0.65 8.70
CA GLU A 160 11.37 -2.03 9.20
C GLU A 160 10.12 -2.82 8.80
N PHE A 161 8.94 -2.19 8.87
CA PHE A 161 7.69 -2.78 8.43
C PHE A 161 7.72 -3.09 6.92
N SER A 162 8.18 -2.16 6.08
CA SER A 162 8.37 -2.39 4.64
C SER A 162 9.33 -3.56 4.36
N ILE A 163 10.45 -3.64 5.09
CA ILE A 163 11.40 -4.77 4.97
C ILE A 163 10.75 -6.09 5.41
N ALA A 164 9.99 -6.10 6.52
CA ALA A 164 9.29 -7.29 7.00
C ALA A 164 8.21 -7.76 6.02
N MET A 165 7.47 -6.84 5.39
CA MET A 165 6.47 -7.12 4.35
C MET A 165 7.10 -7.72 3.08
N LEU A 166 8.25 -7.21 2.64
CA LEU A 166 8.98 -7.78 1.51
C LEU A 166 9.55 -9.17 1.87
N ALA A 167 10.09 -9.30 3.08
CA ALA A 167 10.68 -10.54 3.55
C ALA A 167 9.67 -11.68 3.71
N SER A 168 8.50 -11.39 4.29
CA SER A 168 7.39 -12.34 4.40
C SER A 168 6.81 -12.72 3.03
N GLY A 169 6.88 -11.80 2.06
CA GLY A 169 6.54 -12.01 0.65
C GLY A 169 7.58 -12.79 -0.17
N GLY A 170 8.61 -13.36 0.47
CA GLY A 170 9.58 -14.24 -0.18
C GLY A 170 10.63 -13.51 -1.03
N TRP A 171 10.84 -12.21 -0.83
CA TRP A 171 11.97 -11.50 -1.44
C TRP A 171 13.25 -11.88 -0.73
N THR A 172 14.37 -11.96 -1.44
CA THR A 172 15.70 -12.17 -0.86
C THR A 172 16.28 -10.87 -0.31
N ASN A 173 17.29 -10.95 0.57
CA ASN A 173 17.93 -9.74 1.11
C ASN A 173 18.59 -8.90 0.01
N LYS A 174 19.05 -9.53 -1.08
CA LYS A 174 19.58 -8.85 -2.26
C LYS A 174 18.48 -8.07 -2.97
N GLU A 175 17.35 -8.71 -3.29
CA GLU A 175 16.22 -8.06 -3.97
C GLU A 175 15.62 -6.92 -3.14
N ILE A 176 15.58 -7.04 -1.81
CA ILE A 176 15.14 -5.98 -0.89
C ILE A 176 16.12 -4.80 -0.94
N GLY A 177 17.42 -5.06 -0.88
CA GLY A 177 18.44 -4.01 -0.94
C GLY A 177 18.37 -3.22 -2.24
N GLU A 178 18.26 -3.93 -3.38
CA GLU A 178 18.08 -3.32 -4.69
C GLU A 178 16.80 -2.48 -4.77
N HIS A 179 15.68 -3.01 -4.25
CA HIS A 179 14.38 -2.32 -4.29
C HIS A 179 14.35 -1.05 -3.44
N LEU A 180 14.94 -1.10 -2.26
CA LEU A 180 14.93 0.02 -1.31
C LEU A 180 16.13 0.96 -1.47
N GLY A 181 17.04 0.68 -2.41
CA GLY A 181 18.26 1.46 -2.63
C GLY A 181 19.20 1.45 -1.42
N ILE A 182 19.32 0.32 -0.73
CA ILE A 182 20.21 0.15 0.44
C ILE A 182 21.09 -1.10 0.29
N SER A 183 22.18 -1.17 1.06
CA SER A 183 23.09 -2.31 0.98
C SER A 183 22.48 -3.60 1.55
N ILE A 184 22.92 -4.77 1.05
CA ILE A 184 22.48 -6.08 1.57
C ILE A 184 22.82 -6.22 3.06
N ASN A 185 23.94 -5.64 3.51
CA ASN A 185 24.32 -5.66 4.93
C ASN A 185 23.36 -4.82 5.76
N THR A 186 22.94 -3.65 5.27
CA THR A 186 21.89 -2.83 5.90
C THR A 186 20.58 -3.64 6.03
N VAL A 187 20.19 -4.39 5.00
CA VAL A 187 19.00 -5.27 5.07
C VAL A 187 19.17 -6.37 6.13
N LYS A 188 20.35 -6.98 6.22
CA LYS A 188 20.63 -8.01 7.25
C LYS A 188 20.50 -7.43 8.66
N HIS A 189 21.05 -6.24 8.90
CA HIS A 189 20.94 -5.56 10.19
C HIS A 189 19.47 -5.29 10.55
N TYR A 190 18.70 -4.70 9.63
CA TYR A 190 17.26 -4.50 9.85
C TYR A 190 16.52 -5.81 10.15
N LEU A 191 16.81 -6.89 9.43
CA LEU A 191 16.14 -8.17 9.68
C LEU A 191 16.51 -8.76 11.04
N THR A 192 17.75 -8.62 11.48
CA THR A 192 18.15 -9.00 12.85
C THR A 192 17.34 -8.23 13.88
N ASP A 193 17.24 -6.91 13.72
CA ASP A 193 16.51 -6.05 14.66
C ASP A 193 15.00 -6.37 14.65
N ILE A 194 14.41 -6.57 13.46
CA ILE A 194 13.02 -7.00 13.30
C ILE A 194 12.77 -8.34 14.00
N PHE A 195 13.67 -9.31 13.82
CA PHE A 195 13.53 -10.62 14.46
C PHE A 195 13.60 -10.55 15.98
N CYS A 196 14.50 -9.71 16.51
CA CYS A 196 14.59 -9.44 17.94
C CYS A 196 13.32 -8.75 18.47
N LYS A 197 12.85 -7.70 17.81
CA LYS A 197 11.64 -6.95 18.19
C LYS A 197 10.41 -7.84 18.22
N LEU A 198 10.17 -8.57 17.13
CA LEU A 198 9.00 -9.44 16.98
C LEU A 198 9.13 -10.78 17.73
N ASN A 199 10.29 -11.07 18.33
CA ASN A 199 10.63 -12.35 18.94
C ASN A 199 10.37 -13.56 18.01
N VAL A 200 10.85 -13.46 16.76
CA VAL A 200 10.75 -14.51 15.75
C VAL A 200 12.13 -15.09 15.44
N LYS A 201 12.18 -16.38 15.13
CA LYS A 201 13.45 -17.08 14.85
C LYS A 201 13.68 -17.35 13.37
N LYS A 202 12.60 -17.36 12.57
CA LYS A 202 12.64 -17.72 11.15
C LYS A 202 11.90 -16.69 10.32
N ARG A 203 12.41 -16.44 9.11
CA ARG A 203 11.80 -15.51 8.13
C ARG A 203 10.33 -15.83 7.87
N ASP A 204 9.98 -17.10 7.76
CA ASP A 204 8.59 -17.52 7.49
C ASP A 204 7.61 -17.18 8.62
N GLU A 205 8.11 -17.01 9.85
CA GLU A 205 7.28 -16.62 11.00
C GLU A 205 6.78 -15.18 10.89
N LEU A 206 7.45 -14.32 10.09
CA LEU A 206 6.97 -12.96 9.80
C LEU A 206 5.55 -12.97 9.21
N LYS A 207 5.15 -14.01 8.45
CA LYS A 207 3.81 -14.12 7.86
C LYS A 207 2.68 -14.11 8.90
N LYS A 208 2.97 -14.46 10.16
CA LYS A 208 1.98 -14.42 11.26
C LYS A 208 1.66 -12.99 11.72
N PHE A 209 2.53 -12.04 11.38
CA PHE A 209 2.49 -10.66 11.81
C PHE A 209 2.13 -9.68 10.69
N MET A 210 2.38 -10.09 9.45
CA MET A 210 2.21 -9.25 8.27
C MET A 210 0.82 -9.37 7.66
N LEU A 211 0.38 -8.31 6.97
CA LEU A 211 -0.84 -8.31 6.17
C LEU A 211 -0.71 -9.32 5.01
N LYS A 212 -1.80 -10.01 4.68
CA LYS A 212 -1.88 -10.89 3.52
C LYS A 212 -2.02 -10.09 2.23
#